data_AF-A0A965V7I0-F1
#
_entry.id   AF-A0A965V7I0-F1
#
_cell.length_a   1.000
_cell.length_b   1.000
_cell.length_c   1.000
_cell.angle_alpha   90.00
_cell.angle_beta   90.00
_cell.angle_gamma   90.00
#
_symmetry.space_group_name_H-M   'P 1'
#
loop_
_entity.id
_entity.type
_entity.pdbx_description
1 polymer ?
#
loop_
_entity_poly.entity_id
_entity_poly.type
_entity_poly.pdbx_seq_one_letter_code
_entity_poly.pdbx_strand_id
1 'polypeptide(L)'
;MNRKKIKIWSDLLTHVRLRPDKVFAFLGRNASWRLKTRIALGLASISLSNAAVADLFHYSNLLIGPKALGLGGAFTALSDDTSGLYYNPGGLALQSSLELSGSINTFYLRNNTFERVFGDKQFTESARGSVSSFFGLSKRVSLPLLGNLQVGLAFINPDASLSDENALIEDQPDASVIRYHRAANIRTGSSQVILGAARQFGKDSGFGCAASYHDVDELEQIYQDVVQGPYVAESLPNTAIYSTLGQNLRTHLVLRGGGLKCGLRIGFD
;
A
#
# COMPACT_ATOMS: atom_id res chain seq x y z
N MET A 1 -7.99 35.23 -49.25
CA MET A 1 -8.29 35.31 -47.81
C MET A 1 -7.71 34.06 -47.12
N ASN A 2 -6.77 34.29 -46.21
CA ASN A 2 -6.00 33.38 -45.33
C ASN A 2 -6.32 31.87 -45.28
N ARG A 3 -5.35 31.04 -45.73
CA ARG A 3 -5.07 29.70 -45.17
C ARG A 3 -3.62 29.67 -44.67
N LYS A 4 -3.41 29.94 -43.38
CA LYS A 4 -2.16 29.66 -42.65
C LYS A 4 -2.53 29.12 -41.26
N LYS A 5 -1.70 28.19 -40.77
CA LYS A 5 -1.85 27.34 -39.55
C LYS A 5 -2.75 26.14 -39.87
N ILE A 6 -2.31 24.88 -39.81
CA ILE A 6 -1.56 24.18 -38.75
C ILE A 6 -0.81 23.01 -39.42
N LYS A 7 0.53 23.05 -39.45
CA LYS A 7 1.37 21.88 -39.75
C LYS A 7 2.81 22.11 -39.26
N ILE A 8 2.97 22.28 -37.95
CA ILE A 8 4.29 22.40 -37.30
C ILE A 8 4.22 21.71 -35.93
N TRP A 9 3.89 20.41 -35.85
CA TRP A 9 4.00 19.67 -34.57
C TRP A 9 4.30 18.17 -34.71
N SER A 10 4.57 17.63 -35.91
CA SER A 10 4.94 16.21 -36.06
C SER A 10 6.44 15.94 -36.24
N ASP A 11 7.24 16.93 -36.64
CA ASP A 11 8.61 16.67 -37.12
C ASP A 11 9.70 17.01 -36.09
N LEU A 12 9.33 17.41 -34.85
CA LEU A 12 10.28 17.80 -33.82
C LEU A 12 10.64 16.68 -32.82
N LEU A 13 10.00 15.51 -32.92
CA LEU A 13 10.16 14.42 -31.94
C LEU A 13 11.03 13.24 -32.40
N THR A 14 11.58 13.27 -33.62
CA THR A 14 12.28 12.10 -34.17
C THR A 14 13.62 12.44 -34.81
N HIS A 15 14.52 13.15 -34.10
CA HIS A 15 15.98 12.91 -34.15
C HIS A 15 16.72 13.90 -33.23
N VAL A 16 16.72 13.65 -31.93
CA VAL A 16 17.83 14.10 -31.07
C VAL A 16 18.50 12.85 -30.52
N ARG A 17 19.24 12.17 -31.39
CA ARG A 17 20.32 11.26 -30.96
C ARG A 17 21.37 12.17 -30.32
N LEU A 18 21.28 12.38 -29.01
CA LEU A 18 22.35 13.04 -28.26
C LEU A 18 23.59 12.15 -28.38
N ARG A 19 24.48 12.53 -29.30
CA ARG A 19 25.79 11.90 -29.36
C ARG A 19 26.56 12.34 -28.10
N PRO A 20 27.13 11.41 -27.33
CA PRO A 20 27.78 11.71 -26.05
C PRO A 20 28.98 12.66 -26.17
N ASP A 21 29.60 12.75 -27.35
CA ASP A 21 30.68 13.70 -27.67
C ASP A 21 30.25 15.17 -27.57
N LYS A 22 28.97 15.50 -27.84
CA LYS A 22 28.50 16.89 -27.83
C LYS A 22 28.05 17.40 -26.46
N VAL A 23 27.70 16.54 -25.53
CA VAL A 23 27.35 16.94 -24.14
C VAL A 23 28.59 17.44 -23.40
N PHE A 24 29.76 16.86 -23.69
CA PHE A 24 31.04 17.32 -23.13
C PHE A 24 31.55 18.64 -23.73
N ALA A 25 31.02 19.08 -24.89
CA ALA A 25 31.47 20.28 -25.58
C ALA A 25 30.84 21.59 -25.05
N PHE A 26 29.70 21.50 -24.35
CA PHE A 26 29.01 22.68 -23.79
C PHE A 26 29.60 23.15 -22.45
N LEU A 27 30.34 22.29 -21.75
CA LEU A 27 31.10 22.66 -20.56
C LEU A 27 32.48 23.11 -21.00
N GLY A 28 32.70 24.43 -20.99
CA GLY A 28 33.99 25.05 -21.34
C GLY A 28 35.18 24.27 -20.76
N ARG A 29 36.29 24.23 -21.52
CA ARG A 29 37.49 23.43 -21.24
C ARG A 29 38.06 23.54 -19.81
N ASN A 30 37.66 24.55 -19.04
CA ASN A 30 38.17 24.86 -17.70
C ASN A 30 37.31 24.34 -16.54
N ALA A 31 36.21 23.62 -16.77
CA ALA A 31 35.46 23.01 -15.67
C ALA A 31 36.30 21.88 -15.03
N SER A 32 36.55 21.98 -13.72
CA SER A 32 37.36 21.01 -12.98
C SER A 32 36.80 19.60 -13.12
N TRP A 33 37.68 18.60 -13.16
CA TRP A 33 37.34 17.17 -13.21
C TRP A 33 36.17 16.84 -12.28
N ARG A 34 36.20 17.38 -11.06
CA ARG A 34 35.24 17.10 -9.97
C ARG A 34 33.83 17.59 -10.29
N LEU A 35 33.70 18.70 -11.02
CA LEU A 35 32.41 19.23 -11.45
C LEU A 35 31.79 18.36 -12.55
N LYS A 36 32.60 17.91 -13.51
CA LYS A 36 32.15 17.00 -14.58
C LYS A 36 31.72 15.64 -14.02
N THR A 37 32.45 15.09 -13.04
CA THR A 37 32.06 13.83 -12.40
C THR A 37 30.75 13.95 -11.63
N ARG A 38 30.56 15.06 -10.89
CA ARG A 38 29.32 15.32 -10.13
C ARG A 38 28.10 15.46 -11.04
N ILE A 39 28.24 16.18 -12.16
CA ILE A 39 27.15 16.34 -13.14
C ILE A 39 26.84 15.02 -13.84
N ALA A 40 27.86 14.24 -14.20
CA ALA A 40 27.66 12.92 -14.80
C ALA A 40 26.97 11.94 -13.83
N LEU A 41 27.35 11.94 -12.54
CA LEU A 41 26.69 11.17 -11.49
C LEU A 41 25.24 11.62 -11.27
N GLY A 42 24.98 12.93 -11.30
CA GLY A 42 23.63 13.50 -11.21
C GLY A 42 22.73 13.11 -12.40
N LEU A 43 23.24 13.21 -13.63
CA LEU A 43 22.51 12.80 -14.83
C LEU A 43 22.29 11.28 -14.91
N ALA A 44 23.25 10.48 -14.45
CA ALA A 44 23.10 9.04 -14.33
C ALA A 44 22.04 8.64 -13.30
N SER A 45 21.97 9.32 -12.14
CA SER A 45 20.94 9.05 -11.12
C SER A 45 19.54 9.46 -11.55
N ILE A 46 19.39 10.55 -12.34
CA ILE A 46 18.12 10.90 -12.98
C ILE A 46 17.71 9.83 -14.02
N SER A 47 18.68 9.24 -14.73
CA SER A 47 18.40 8.22 -15.75
C SER A 47 18.09 6.84 -15.16
N LEU A 48 18.45 6.58 -13.90
CA LEU A 48 18.06 5.39 -13.13
C LEU A 48 16.75 5.57 -12.35
N SER A 49 16.07 6.71 -12.50
CA SER A 49 14.73 6.89 -11.96
C SER A 49 13.77 6.05 -12.81
N ASN A 50 13.60 4.77 -12.44
CA ASN A 50 12.56 3.92 -13.01
C ASN A 50 11.25 4.71 -13.05
N ALA A 51 10.50 4.57 -14.15
CA ALA A 51 9.13 5.04 -14.20
C ALA A 51 8.45 4.62 -12.90
N ALA A 52 8.03 5.59 -12.09
CA ALA A 52 7.30 5.30 -10.87
C ALA A 52 6.02 4.60 -11.32
N VAL A 53 6.02 3.28 -11.26
CA VAL A 53 4.82 2.48 -11.46
C VAL A 53 4.01 2.72 -10.19
N ALA A 54 3.22 3.80 -10.22
CA ALA A 54 2.15 3.99 -9.28
C ALA A 54 1.14 2.87 -9.59
N ASP A 55 1.29 1.76 -8.89
CA ASP A 55 0.32 0.68 -8.92
C ASP A 55 -0.96 1.18 -8.24
N LEU A 56 -2.08 1.04 -8.95
CA LEU A 56 -3.40 1.49 -8.49
C LEU A 56 -3.80 0.82 -7.15
N PHE A 57 -3.18 -0.31 -6.82
CA PHE A 57 -3.45 -1.10 -5.63
C PHE A 57 -2.42 -0.95 -4.50
N HIS A 58 -1.44 -0.04 -4.62
CA HIS A 58 -0.43 0.23 -3.58
C HIS A 58 -0.85 1.33 -2.59
N TYR A 59 -2.14 1.41 -2.26
CA TYR A 59 -2.63 2.29 -1.20
C TYR A 59 -2.34 1.66 0.16
N SER A 60 -1.26 2.09 0.81
CA SER A 60 -1.12 1.87 2.26
C SER A 60 -2.06 2.85 2.96
N ASN A 61 -3.31 2.41 3.18
CA ASN A 61 -4.35 3.20 3.86
C ASN A 61 -4.03 3.46 5.34
N LEU A 62 -2.94 2.87 5.84
CA LEU A 62 -2.56 2.88 7.24
C LEU A 62 -1.15 3.49 7.37
N LEU A 63 -1.09 4.62 8.06
CA LEU A 63 0.17 5.29 8.37
C LEU A 63 0.87 4.54 9.51
N ILE A 64 2.11 4.12 9.29
CA ILE A 64 2.88 3.30 10.21
C ILE A 64 3.75 4.19 11.08
N GLY A 65 3.54 4.13 12.40
CA GLY A 65 4.35 4.86 13.35
C GLY A 65 3.88 6.30 13.61
N PRO A 66 4.19 6.84 14.81
CA PRO A 66 3.58 8.06 15.33
C PRO A 66 3.97 9.32 14.55
N LYS A 67 5.23 9.44 14.10
CA LYS A 67 5.65 10.61 13.29
C LYS A 67 5.03 10.59 11.91
N ALA A 68 4.95 9.42 11.27
CA ALA A 68 4.31 9.31 9.97
C ALA A 68 2.81 9.65 10.03
N LEU A 69 2.12 9.22 11.09
CA LEU A 69 0.76 9.61 11.42
C LEU A 69 0.63 11.13 11.60
N GLY A 70 1.50 11.74 12.41
CA GLY A 70 1.48 13.19 12.68
C GLY A 70 1.75 14.07 11.46
N LEU A 71 2.47 13.55 10.46
CA LEU A 71 2.72 14.24 9.18
C LEU A 71 1.71 13.88 8.08
N GLY A 72 0.62 13.17 8.41
CA GLY A 72 -0.38 12.75 7.43
C GLY A 72 0.18 11.88 6.30
N GLY A 73 1.25 11.13 6.57
CA GLY A 73 1.93 10.28 5.59
C GLY A 73 3.05 10.95 4.80
N ALA A 74 3.28 12.27 4.97
CA ALA A 74 4.40 12.99 4.35
C ALA A 74 5.75 12.74 5.06
N PHE A 75 6.09 11.47 5.33
CA PHE A 75 7.22 11.09 6.17
C PHE A 75 8.43 10.55 5.41
N THR A 76 8.26 10.08 4.16
CA THR A 76 9.32 9.42 3.37
C THR A 76 10.61 10.22 3.21
N ALA A 77 10.51 11.56 3.13
CA ALA A 77 11.68 12.43 3.02
C ALA A 77 12.39 12.67 4.36
N LEU A 78 11.63 12.67 5.47
CA LEU A 78 12.16 12.85 6.81
C LEU A 78 12.70 11.51 7.33
N SER A 79 11.83 10.52 7.51
CA SER A 79 12.19 9.14 7.85
C SER A 79 13.20 9.05 9.01
N ASP A 80 12.99 9.89 10.02
CA ASP A 80 13.91 10.14 11.14
C ASP A 80 13.50 9.40 12.41
N ASP A 81 12.69 8.34 12.28
CA ASP A 81 12.36 7.41 13.35
C ASP A 81 12.38 5.95 12.86
N THR A 82 12.26 4.97 13.75
CA THR A 82 12.36 3.55 13.36
C THR A 82 11.30 3.10 12.35
N SER A 83 10.19 3.84 12.18
CA SER A 83 9.22 3.60 11.10
C SER A 83 9.80 3.90 9.72
N GLY A 84 10.93 4.61 9.67
CA GLY A 84 11.73 4.80 8.47
C GLY A 84 12.21 3.50 7.81
N LEU A 85 12.30 2.38 8.54
CA LEU A 85 12.53 1.06 7.95
C LEU A 85 11.44 0.68 6.94
N TYR A 86 10.19 1.10 7.19
CA TYR A 86 9.06 0.91 6.29
C TYR A 86 9.04 1.95 5.18
N TYR A 87 9.27 3.23 5.48
CA TYR A 87 9.17 4.32 4.51
C TYR A 87 10.43 4.50 3.65
N ASN A 88 11.56 4.86 4.28
CA ASN A 88 12.84 5.13 3.62
C ASN A 88 14.03 4.72 4.53
N PRO A 89 14.61 3.52 4.33
CA PRO A 89 15.71 3.05 5.16
C PRO A 89 16.94 3.97 5.17
N GLY A 90 17.11 4.84 4.17
CA GLY A 90 18.19 5.84 4.16
C GLY A 90 18.09 6.89 5.26
N GLY A 91 16.87 7.16 5.76
CA GLY A 91 16.66 8.10 6.87
C GLY A 91 17.18 7.60 8.22
N LEU A 92 17.25 6.27 8.38
CA LEU A 92 17.78 5.61 9.59
C LEU A 92 19.23 6.03 9.88
N ALA A 93 20.00 6.38 8.85
CA ALA A 93 21.38 6.82 8.98
C ALA A 93 21.56 8.06 9.88
N LEU A 94 20.55 8.94 9.93
CA LEU A 94 20.59 10.23 10.63
C LEU A 94 19.96 10.17 12.02
N GLN A 95 19.55 8.99 12.50
CA GLN A 95 18.96 8.81 13.82
C GLN A 95 19.98 8.94 14.95
N SER A 96 19.47 9.05 16.17
CA SER A 96 20.27 8.94 17.39
C SER A 96 20.86 7.54 17.56
N SER A 97 21.79 7.38 18.51
CA SER A 97 22.53 6.13 18.73
C SER A 97 21.66 4.95 19.17
N LEU A 98 20.54 5.22 19.83
CA LEU A 98 19.54 4.24 20.22
C LEU A 98 18.18 4.91 20.08
N GLU A 99 17.29 4.27 19.33
CA GLU A 99 15.95 4.79 19.10
C GLU A 99 14.91 3.68 19.27
N LEU A 100 13.84 4.01 19.98
CA LEU A 100 12.69 3.16 20.20
C LEU A 100 11.45 3.96 19.82
N SER A 101 10.62 3.42 18.93
CA SER A 101 9.35 4.03 18.54
C SER A 101 8.28 2.96 18.47
N GLY A 102 7.06 3.32 18.81
CA GLY A 102 5.93 2.41 18.76
C GLY A 102 4.60 3.13 18.87
N SER A 103 3.57 2.49 18.37
CA SER A 103 2.18 2.91 18.48
C SER A 103 1.31 1.70 18.79
N ILE A 104 0.37 1.89 19.71
CA ILE A 104 -0.58 0.87 20.16
C ILE A 104 -1.94 1.19 19.53
N ASN A 105 -2.64 0.13 19.13
CA ASN A 105 -3.90 0.14 18.40
C ASN A 105 -4.95 1.15 18.89
N THR A 106 -5.65 1.75 17.93
CA THR A 106 -7.02 2.26 18.13
C THR A 106 -8.00 1.22 17.60
N PHE A 107 -8.98 0.83 18.41
CA PHE A 107 -10.08 -0.02 17.95
C PHE A 107 -11.11 0.84 17.21
N TYR A 108 -11.70 0.29 16.14
CA TYR A 108 -12.82 0.91 15.46
C TYR A 108 -14.01 -0.04 15.40
N LEU A 109 -15.20 0.57 15.49
CA LEU A 109 -16.48 -0.06 15.21
C LEU A 109 -17.04 0.66 14.00
N ARG A 110 -17.36 -0.08 12.95
CA ARG A 110 -18.01 0.45 11.74
C ARG A 110 -19.36 -0.22 11.59
N ASN A 111 -20.41 0.59 11.59
CA ASN A 111 -21.75 0.13 11.27
C ASN A 111 -22.14 0.78 9.93
N ASN A 112 -22.27 -0.02 8.89
CA ASN A 112 -22.77 0.43 7.60
C ASN A 112 -24.23 -0.01 7.46
N THR A 113 -25.13 0.92 7.18
CA THR A 113 -26.52 0.61 6.87
C THR A 113 -26.76 0.92 5.40
N PHE A 114 -27.12 -0.11 4.64
CA PHE A 114 -27.49 -0.02 3.25
C PHE A 114 -29.00 0.04 3.17
N GLU A 115 -29.52 1.19 2.77
CA GLU A 115 -30.95 1.41 2.67
C GLU A 115 -31.49 0.97 1.31
N ARG A 116 -32.70 0.39 1.29
CA ARG A 116 -33.47 0.09 0.08
C ARG A 116 -32.77 -0.82 -0.94
N VAL A 117 -32.02 -1.81 -0.45
CA VAL A 117 -31.30 -2.76 -1.32
C VAL A 117 -32.28 -3.66 -2.10
N PHE A 118 -33.40 -4.03 -1.45
CA PHE A 118 -34.52 -4.75 -2.07
C PHE A 118 -35.84 -4.17 -1.55
N GLY A 119 -36.47 -3.29 -2.33
CA GLY A 119 -37.68 -2.56 -1.91
C GLY A 119 -37.41 -1.64 -0.72
N ASP A 120 -38.14 -1.82 0.38
CA ASP A 120 -38.04 -1.00 1.60
C ASP A 120 -37.17 -1.63 2.71
N LYS A 121 -36.51 -2.77 2.44
CA LYS A 121 -35.69 -3.45 3.45
C LYS A 121 -34.27 -2.87 3.49
N GLN A 122 -33.76 -2.73 4.71
CA GLN A 122 -32.40 -2.24 5.01
C GLN A 122 -31.50 -3.42 5.38
N PHE A 123 -30.22 -3.29 5.07
CA PHE A 123 -29.18 -4.25 5.42
C PHE A 123 -28.14 -3.55 6.30
N THR A 124 -27.70 -4.20 7.39
CA THR A 124 -26.72 -3.64 8.33
C THR A 124 -25.50 -4.55 8.40
N GLU A 125 -24.34 -3.98 8.13
CA GLU A 125 -23.02 -4.59 8.28
C GLU A 125 -22.36 -4.02 9.54
N SER A 126 -21.85 -4.89 10.43
CA SER A 126 -21.12 -4.48 11.62
C SER A 126 -19.70 -5.02 11.57
N ALA A 127 -18.72 -4.14 11.39
CA ALA A 127 -17.31 -4.51 11.39
C ALA A 127 -16.62 -4.02 12.66
N ARG A 128 -15.75 -4.87 13.21
CA ARG A 128 -14.88 -4.53 14.34
C ARG A 128 -13.44 -4.74 13.91
N GLY A 129 -12.60 -3.74 14.09
CA GLY A 129 -11.21 -3.86 13.70
C GLY A 129 -10.27 -3.10 14.60
N SER A 130 -8.99 -3.32 14.34
CA SER A 130 -7.88 -2.69 15.03
C SER A 130 -6.98 -2.04 14.00
N VAL A 131 -6.70 -0.75 14.19
CA VAL A 131 -5.79 0.03 13.33
C VAL A 131 -4.33 -0.29 13.69
N SER A 132 -3.44 -0.17 12.72
CA SER A 132 -2.02 -0.56 12.76
C SER A 132 -1.29 -0.42 14.10
N SER A 133 -0.77 -1.54 14.63
CA SER A 133 0.29 -1.52 15.65
C SER A 133 1.67 -1.42 15.01
N PHE A 134 2.55 -0.64 15.64
CA PHE A 134 3.94 -0.52 15.23
C PHE A 134 4.86 -0.62 16.44
N PHE A 135 5.97 -1.32 16.29
CA PHE A 135 7.08 -1.30 17.23
C PHE A 135 8.40 -1.39 16.46
N GLY A 136 9.31 -0.47 16.69
CA GLY A 136 10.61 -0.46 16.03
C GLY A 136 11.73 -0.01 16.95
N LEU A 137 12.88 -0.67 16.82
CA LEU A 137 14.11 -0.41 17.54
C LEU A 137 15.23 -0.18 16.53
N SER A 138 16.06 0.84 16.73
CA SER A 138 17.31 1.00 15.99
C SER A 138 18.47 1.32 16.92
N LYS A 139 19.67 0.88 16.53
CA LYS A 139 20.90 1.12 17.27
C LYS A 139 22.07 1.36 16.32
N ARG A 140 22.92 2.32 16.69
CA ARG A 140 24.20 2.55 16.05
C ARG A 140 25.22 1.53 16.53
N VAL A 141 25.76 0.77 15.59
CA VAL A 141 26.81 -0.22 15.81
C VAL A 141 28.07 0.24 15.07
N SER A 142 29.17 0.37 15.80
CA SER A 142 30.48 0.67 15.22
C SER A 142 31.14 -0.64 14.80
N LEU A 143 31.26 -0.86 13.49
CA LEU A 143 31.90 -2.03 12.92
C LEU A 143 33.32 -1.67 12.47
N PRO A 144 34.35 -2.47 12.78
CA PRO A 144 35.76 -2.17 12.46
C PRO A 144 36.01 -1.89 10.97
N LEU A 145 35.28 -2.56 10.08
CA LEU A 145 35.46 -2.48 8.62
C LEU A 145 34.50 -1.49 7.93
N LEU A 146 33.31 -1.27 8.52
CA LEU A 146 32.20 -0.55 7.89
C LEU A 146 31.92 0.81 8.55
N GLY A 147 32.63 1.14 9.62
CA GLY A 147 32.39 2.34 10.40
C GLY A 147 31.08 2.27 11.17
N ASN A 148 30.48 3.42 11.44
CA ASN A 148 29.21 3.51 12.14
C ASN A 148 28.06 3.11 11.21
N LEU A 149 27.36 2.04 11.55
CA LEU A 149 26.18 1.54 10.87
C LEU A 149 24.99 1.62 11.82
N GLN A 150 23.90 2.23 11.40
CA GLN A 150 22.63 2.13 12.11
C GLN A 150 21.95 0.83 11.68
N VAL A 151 21.58 -0.02 12.63
CA VAL A 151 20.83 -1.25 12.37
C VAL A 151 19.49 -1.14 13.06
N GLY A 152 18.42 -1.59 12.41
CA GLY A 152 17.08 -1.54 12.98
C GLY A 152 16.24 -2.77 12.70
N LEU A 153 15.28 -3.00 13.59
CA LEU A 153 14.26 -4.03 13.52
C LEU A 153 12.90 -3.37 13.77
N ALA A 154 11.90 -3.71 12.96
CA ALA A 154 10.53 -3.26 13.15
C ALA A 154 9.54 -4.42 13.00
N PHE A 155 8.51 -4.40 13.84
CA PHE A 155 7.33 -5.24 13.76
C PHE A 155 6.14 -4.32 13.48
N ILE A 156 5.39 -4.64 12.44
CA ILE A 156 4.25 -3.85 11.98
C ILE A 156 3.10 -4.82 11.78
N ASN A 157 1.95 -4.50 12.37
CA ASN A 157 0.70 -5.18 12.08
C ASN A 157 -0.22 -4.13 11.48
N PRO A 158 -0.21 -3.91 10.15
CA PRO A 158 -0.90 -2.79 9.54
C PRO A 158 -2.41 -2.89 9.71
N ASP A 159 -2.99 -4.09 9.62
CA ASP A 159 -4.43 -4.28 9.77
C ASP A 159 -4.75 -5.63 10.42
N ALA A 160 -5.75 -5.60 11.30
CA ALA A 160 -6.44 -6.77 11.81
C ALA A 160 -7.92 -6.42 11.94
N SER A 161 -8.74 -7.00 11.08
CA SER A 161 -10.19 -6.75 11.05
C SER A 161 -10.98 -8.04 11.15
N LEU A 162 -12.09 -7.95 11.86
CA LEU A 162 -13.13 -8.97 11.96
C LEU A 162 -14.44 -8.31 11.53
N SER A 163 -14.96 -8.72 10.38
CA SER A 163 -16.25 -8.25 9.88
C SER A 163 -17.28 -9.35 10.05
N ASP A 164 -18.32 -9.06 10.81
CA ASP A 164 -19.46 -9.94 10.99
C ASP A 164 -20.65 -9.33 10.23
N GLU A 165 -21.12 -10.04 9.24
CA GLU A 165 -22.22 -9.64 8.39
C GLU A 165 -23.39 -10.61 8.57
N ASN A 166 -24.60 -10.07 8.77
CA ASN A 166 -25.81 -10.88 8.76
C ASN A 166 -26.94 -10.10 8.07
N ALA A 167 -27.35 -10.58 6.91
CA ALA A 167 -28.44 -10.05 6.10
C ALA A 167 -29.58 -11.07 6.09
N LEU A 168 -30.73 -10.73 6.65
CA LEU A 168 -31.95 -11.54 6.53
C LEU A 168 -33.05 -10.71 5.88
N ILE A 169 -33.56 -11.21 4.76
CA ILE A 169 -34.68 -10.63 4.03
C ILE A 169 -35.73 -11.73 3.89
N GLU A 170 -36.94 -11.44 4.35
CA GLU A 170 -38.09 -12.35 4.31
C GLU A 170 -39.33 -11.56 3.84
N ASP A 171 -40.25 -12.28 3.21
CA ASP A 171 -41.60 -11.84 2.83
C ASP A 171 -41.61 -10.55 1.98
N GLN A 172 -40.98 -10.60 0.81
CA GLN A 172 -41.14 -9.57 -0.22
C GLN A 172 -42.38 -9.87 -1.08
N PRO A 173 -43.45 -9.05 -1.02
CA PRO A 173 -44.72 -9.33 -1.70
C PRO A 173 -44.62 -9.27 -3.24
N ASP A 174 -43.63 -8.56 -3.77
CA ASP A 174 -43.43 -8.27 -5.21
C ASP A 174 -42.12 -8.83 -5.79
N ALA A 175 -41.36 -9.63 -5.04
CA ALA A 175 -40.10 -10.18 -5.49
C ALA A 175 -40.20 -11.69 -5.75
N SER A 176 -39.53 -12.18 -6.80
CA SER A 176 -39.35 -13.61 -7.07
C SER A 176 -38.56 -14.35 -5.97
N VAL A 177 -38.00 -13.62 -5.01
CA VAL A 177 -37.23 -14.12 -3.87
C VAL A 177 -38.06 -13.94 -2.61
N ILE A 178 -38.49 -15.05 -1.99
CA ILE A 178 -39.26 -15.06 -0.74
C ILE A 178 -38.34 -14.86 0.46
N ARG A 179 -37.17 -15.49 0.43
CA ARG A 179 -36.18 -15.39 1.49
C ARG A 179 -34.78 -15.29 0.91
N TYR A 180 -34.01 -14.36 1.46
CA TYR A 180 -32.59 -14.24 1.24
C TYR A 180 -31.91 -14.08 2.59
N HIS A 181 -31.13 -15.08 3.00
CA HIS A 181 -30.32 -15.04 4.21
C HIS A 181 -28.85 -15.16 3.81
N ARG A 182 -28.04 -14.16 4.15
CA ARG A 182 -26.59 -14.19 3.97
C ARG A 182 -25.92 -13.87 5.29
N ALA A 183 -25.04 -14.75 5.75
CA ALA A 183 -24.14 -14.48 6.86
C ALA A 183 -22.70 -14.58 6.36
N ALA A 184 -21.89 -13.55 6.59
CA ALA A 184 -20.47 -13.57 6.24
C ALA A 184 -19.63 -13.27 7.48
N ASN A 185 -18.58 -14.06 7.68
CA ASN A 185 -17.55 -13.79 8.67
C ASN A 185 -16.24 -13.63 7.91
N ILE A 186 -15.67 -12.43 7.94
CA ILE A 186 -14.43 -12.10 7.24
C ILE A 186 -13.40 -11.75 8.29
N ARG A 187 -12.27 -12.45 8.26
CA ARG A 187 -11.12 -12.18 9.11
C ARG A 187 -9.93 -11.87 8.21
N THR A 188 -9.37 -10.69 8.40
CA THR A 188 -8.15 -10.27 7.68
C THR A 188 -7.10 -9.90 8.71
N GLY A 189 -5.88 -10.40 8.51
CA GLY A 189 -4.73 -10.09 9.33
C GLY A 189 -3.49 -9.91 8.47
N SER A 190 -2.77 -8.84 8.71
CA SER A 190 -1.45 -8.63 8.10
C SER A 190 -0.42 -8.37 9.17
N SER A 191 0.75 -9.00 9.02
CA SER A 191 1.92 -8.75 9.85
C SER A 191 3.16 -8.63 8.98
N GLN A 192 4.11 -7.82 9.43
CA GLN A 192 5.35 -7.56 8.75
C GLN A 192 6.49 -7.43 9.75
N VAL A 193 7.61 -8.07 9.44
CA VAL A 193 8.88 -7.90 10.15
C VAL A 193 9.87 -7.27 9.19
N ILE A 194 10.56 -6.22 9.62
CA ILE A 194 11.55 -5.51 8.81
C ILE A 194 12.88 -5.47 9.55
N LEU A 195 13.94 -5.85 8.86
CA LEU A 195 15.33 -5.71 9.31
C LEU A 195 16.05 -4.81 8.34
N GLY A 196 16.76 -3.79 8.82
CA GLY A 196 17.48 -2.87 7.94
C GLY A 196 18.73 -2.31 8.54
N ALA A 197 19.56 -1.76 7.66
CA ALA A 197 20.79 -1.09 8.01
C ALA A 197 20.99 0.16 7.15
N ALA A 198 21.56 1.20 7.74
CA ALA A 198 21.84 2.45 7.07
C ALA A 198 23.14 3.08 7.54
N ARG A 199 23.78 3.81 6.63
CA ARG A 199 25.05 4.48 6.86
C ARG A 199 24.94 5.95 6.48
N GLN A 200 25.51 6.80 7.32
CA GLN A 200 25.61 8.24 7.09
C GLN A 200 26.85 8.55 6.23
N PHE A 201 26.69 9.45 5.26
CA PHE A 201 27.75 9.98 4.43
C PHE A 201 27.69 11.52 4.47
N GLY A 202 28.62 12.15 5.17
CA GLY A 202 28.58 13.59 5.43
C GLY A 202 27.73 13.94 6.65
N LYS A 203 27.25 15.18 6.72
CA LYS A 203 26.47 15.67 7.86
C LYS A 203 24.98 15.31 7.75
N ASP A 204 24.39 15.48 6.58
CA ASP A 204 22.92 15.40 6.42
C ASP A 204 22.47 14.40 5.36
N SER A 205 23.35 13.50 4.93
CA SER A 205 23.02 12.49 3.92
C SER A 205 23.29 11.07 4.40
N GLY A 206 22.48 10.13 3.94
CA GLY A 206 22.56 8.73 4.35
C GLY A 206 21.90 7.79 3.35
N PHE A 207 22.45 6.58 3.24
CA PHE A 207 21.89 5.50 2.43
C PHE A 207 21.65 4.28 3.30
N GLY A 208 20.55 3.57 3.05
CA GLY A 208 20.21 2.36 3.79
C GLY A 208 19.37 1.41 2.97
N CYS A 209 19.35 0.16 3.41
CA CYS A 209 18.52 -0.89 2.87
C CYS A 209 17.82 -1.65 4.00
N ALA A 210 16.63 -2.17 3.70
CA ALA A 210 15.83 -2.97 4.60
C ALA A 210 15.24 -4.16 3.84
N ALA A 211 15.26 -5.32 4.48
CA ALA A 211 14.56 -6.51 4.07
C ALA A 211 13.29 -6.64 4.91
N SER A 212 12.18 -6.96 4.28
CA SER A 212 10.91 -7.21 4.95
C SER A 212 10.42 -8.62 4.67
N TYR A 213 9.73 -9.19 5.64
CA TYR A 213 8.92 -10.38 5.49
C TYR A 213 7.48 -10.01 5.81
N HIS A 214 6.55 -10.38 4.94
CA HIS A 214 5.13 -10.08 5.03
C HIS A 214 4.35 -11.40 5.12
N ASP A 215 3.42 -11.47 6.07
CA ASP A 215 2.43 -12.53 6.18
C ASP A 215 1.04 -11.88 6.15
N VAL A 216 0.25 -12.25 5.17
CA VAL A 216 -1.14 -11.82 4.99
C VAL A 216 -2.00 -13.07 5.02
N ASP A 217 -2.96 -13.08 5.95
CA ASP A 217 -3.93 -14.13 6.14
C ASP A 217 -5.33 -13.53 6.01
N GLU A 218 -6.11 -14.09 5.10
CA GLU A 218 -7.50 -13.73 4.88
C GLU A 218 -8.36 -14.99 4.87
N LEU A 219 -9.32 -15.03 5.79
CA LEU A 219 -10.32 -16.07 5.89
C LEU A 219 -11.70 -15.45 5.68
N GLU A 220 -12.37 -15.89 4.62
CA GLU A 220 -13.74 -15.54 4.33
C GLU A 220 -14.62 -16.78 4.45
N GLN A 221 -15.68 -16.67 5.25
CA GLN A 221 -16.70 -17.69 5.37
C GLN A 221 -18.06 -17.07 5.12
N ILE A 222 -18.69 -17.45 4.00
CA ILE A 222 -20.01 -16.98 3.58
C ILE A 222 -20.97 -18.17 3.64
N TYR A 223 -22.04 -18.00 4.40
CA TYR A 223 -23.24 -18.80 4.32
C TYR A 223 -24.32 -18.01 3.58
N GLN A 224 -24.95 -18.62 2.59
CA GLN A 224 -26.06 -18.03 1.86
C GLN A 224 -27.17 -19.06 1.68
N ASP A 225 -28.40 -18.66 1.99
CA ASP A 225 -29.62 -19.43 1.76
C ASP A 225 -30.63 -18.54 1.03
N VAL A 226 -31.09 -19.02 -0.12
CA VAL A 226 -32.06 -18.32 -0.96
C VAL A 226 -33.24 -19.23 -1.23
N VAL A 227 -34.44 -18.75 -0.87
CA VAL A 227 -35.70 -19.41 -1.21
C VAL A 227 -36.42 -18.54 -2.23
N GLN A 228 -36.66 -19.09 -3.41
CA GLN A 228 -37.42 -18.42 -4.46
C GLN A 228 -38.86 -18.91 -4.49
N GLY A 229 -39.76 -17.96 -4.71
CA GLY A 229 -41.20 -18.11 -4.63
C GLY A 229 -41.87 -18.50 -5.94
N PRO A 230 -43.16 -18.86 -5.86
CA PRO A 230 -43.69 -19.90 -6.69
C PRO A 230 -43.76 -19.49 -8.15
N TYR A 231 -43.03 -20.21 -8.98
CA TYR A 231 -43.23 -20.16 -10.42
C TYR A 231 -44.28 -21.21 -10.79
N VAL A 232 -45.33 -20.79 -11.50
CA VAL A 232 -46.33 -21.71 -12.06
C VAL A 232 -45.79 -22.22 -13.39
N ALA A 233 -45.38 -23.49 -13.44
CA ALA A 233 -44.98 -24.10 -14.69
C ALA A 233 -46.21 -24.25 -15.60
N GLU A 234 -46.10 -23.84 -16.87
CA GLU A 234 -47.19 -23.98 -17.86
C GLU A 234 -47.70 -25.44 -17.99
N SER A 235 -46.84 -26.42 -17.65
CA SER A 235 -47.17 -27.85 -17.65
C SER A 235 -47.91 -28.34 -16.40
N LEU A 236 -47.95 -27.57 -15.30
CA LEU A 236 -48.58 -27.94 -14.02
C LEU A 236 -49.25 -26.70 -13.37
N PRO A 237 -50.38 -26.23 -13.93
CA PRO A 237 -50.97 -24.93 -13.58
C PRO A 237 -51.49 -24.78 -12.13
N ASN A 238 -51.53 -25.87 -11.36
CA ASN A 238 -51.99 -25.87 -9.96
C ASN A 238 -50.88 -26.25 -8.97
N THR A 239 -49.61 -26.27 -9.38
CA THR A 239 -48.48 -26.63 -8.52
C THR A 239 -47.55 -25.46 -8.34
N ALA A 240 -47.49 -24.93 -7.11
CA ALA A 240 -46.49 -23.95 -6.70
C ALA A 240 -45.13 -24.66 -6.52
N ILE A 241 -44.14 -24.31 -7.34
CA ILE A 241 -42.79 -24.85 -7.25
C ILE A 241 -41.88 -23.84 -6.57
N TYR A 242 -41.19 -24.29 -5.53
CA TYR A 242 -40.19 -23.50 -4.81
C TYR A 242 -38.80 -24.04 -5.13
N SER A 243 -37.83 -23.15 -5.30
CA SER A 243 -36.41 -23.52 -5.38
C SER A 243 -35.68 -23.00 -4.15
N THR A 244 -34.83 -23.85 -3.58
CA THR A 244 -33.95 -23.51 -2.47
C THR A 244 -32.52 -23.68 -2.92
N LEU A 245 -31.71 -22.64 -2.71
CA LEU A 245 -30.28 -22.68 -2.94
C LEU A 245 -29.57 -22.35 -1.62
N GLY A 246 -29.03 -23.40 -0.99
CA GLY A 246 -28.12 -23.27 0.13
C GLY A 246 -26.68 -23.40 -0.35
N GLN A 247 -25.84 -22.43 0.01
CA GLN A 247 -24.40 -22.43 -0.28
C GLN A 247 -23.62 -22.07 0.97
N ASN A 248 -22.51 -22.78 1.17
CA ASN A 248 -21.51 -22.46 2.18
C ASN A 248 -20.16 -22.41 1.48
N LEU A 249 -19.60 -21.20 1.37
CA LEU A 249 -18.32 -20.95 0.75
C LEU A 249 -17.33 -20.57 1.84
N ARG A 250 -16.22 -21.31 1.88
CA ARG A 250 -15.05 -20.95 2.69
C ARG A 250 -13.88 -20.74 1.76
N THR A 251 -13.30 -19.55 1.81
CA THR A 251 -12.09 -19.18 1.11
C THR A 251 -11.01 -18.84 2.13
N HIS A 252 -9.82 -19.36 1.93
CA HIS A 252 -8.67 -19.07 2.78
C HIS A 252 -7.49 -18.73 1.89
N LEU A 253 -7.00 -17.50 2.03
CA LEU A 253 -5.88 -16.97 1.28
C LEU A 253 -4.74 -16.66 2.25
N VAL A 254 -3.59 -17.28 1.99
CA VAL A 254 -2.36 -16.99 2.73
C VAL A 254 -1.31 -16.53 1.71
N LEU A 255 -0.85 -15.29 1.87
CA LEU A 255 0.21 -14.71 1.06
C LEU A 255 1.41 -14.41 1.95
N ARG A 256 2.54 -15.04 1.60
CA ARG A 256 3.82 -14.85 2.28
C ARG A 256 4.85 -14.38 1.28
N GLY A 257 5.57 -13.31 1.62
CA GLY A 257 6.49 -12.69 0.69
C GLY A 257 7.62 -11.94 1.38
N GLY A 258 8.75 -11.85 0.69
CA GLY A 258 9.87 -11.02 1.07
C GLY A 258 9.94 -9.75 0.21
N GLY A 259 10.35 -8.65 0.81
CA GLY A 259 10.65 -7.39 0.12
C GLY A 259 12.06 -6.91 0.42
N LEU A 260 12.66 -6.18 -0.52
CA LEU A 260 13.89 -5.42 -0.30
C LEU A 260 13.62 -3.97 -0.69
N LYS A 261 13.94 -3.05 0.21
CA LYS A 261 13.81 -1.62 -0.01
C LYS A 261 15.15 -0.97 0.28
N CYS A 262 15.63 -0.13 -0.63
CA CYS A 262 16.77 0.73 -0.38
C CYS A 262 16.37 2.17 -0.58
N GLY A 263 17.01 3.08 0.14
CA GLY A 263 16.66 4.49 0.11
C GLY A 263 17.85 5.38 0.42
N LEU A 264 17.78 6.59 -0.10
CA LEU A 264 18.73 7.66 0.11
C LEU A 264 17.99 8.83 0.75
N ARG A 265 18.57 9.41 1.80
CA ARG A 265 18.15 10.67 2.39
C ARG A 265 19.22 11.70 2.09
N ILE A 266 18.81 12.85 1.55
CA ILE A 266 19.68 13.99 1.28
C ILE A 266 19.07 15.20 2.00
N GLY A 267 19.78 15.76 2.97
CA GLY A 267 19.50 17.07 3.53
C GLY A 267 20.01 18.17 2.62
N PHE A 268 19.20 19.23 2.48
CA PHE A 268 19.61 20.47 1.85
C PHE A 268 19.77 21.51 2.96
N ASP A 269 21.01 21.95 3.19
CA ASP A 269 21.32 23.12 4.01
C ASP A 269 20.95 24.42 3.27
#